data_AF-A0A3S4JUU4-F1
#
_entry.id   AF-A0A3S4JUU4-F1
#
_cell.length_a   1.000
_cell.length_b   1.000
_cell.length_c   1.000
_cell.angle_alpha   90.00
_cell.angle_beta   90.00
_cell.angle_gamma   90.00
#
_symmetry.space_group_name_H-M   'P 1'
#
loop_
_entity.id
_entity.type
_entity.pdbx_description
1 polymer ?
#
loop_
_entity_poly.entity_id
_entity_poly.type
_entity_poly.pdbx_seq_one_letter_code
_entity_poly.pdbx_strand_id
1 'polypeptide(L)' 'MKYQIIPVTAFSQNCTLIWCEQSGQAALVDPGGEAEKLKAAVQDAGVQLTKFC' A
#
# COMPACT_ATOMS: atom_id res chain seq x y z
N MET A 1 6.18 12.21 -5.03
CA MET A 1 6.11 10.92 -4.29
C MET A 1 5.04 11.07 -3.24
N LYS A 2 4.10 10.14 -3.17
CA LYS A 2 3.00 10.12 -2.20
C LYS A 2 3.08 8.84 -1.37
N TYR A 3 2.49 8.89 -0.20
CA TYR A 3 2.35 7.73 0.67
C TYR A 3 1.03 7.77 1.42
N GLN A 4 0.57 6.59 1.83
CA GLN A 4 -0.61 6.38 2.64
C GLN A 4 -0.31 5.30 3.67
N ILE A 5 -0.62 5.57 4.93
CA ILE A 5 -0.53 4.57 6.00
C ILE A 5 -1.87 3.84 6.07
N ILE A 6 -1.80 2.52 5.97
CA ILE A 6 -2.92 1.61 6.04
C ILE A 6 -2.73 0.79 7.31
N PRO A 7 -3.48 1.08 8.39
CA PRO A 7 -3.45 0.23 9.57
C PRO A 7 -4.03 -1.14 9.19
N VAL A 8 -3.22 -2.19 9.34
CA VAL A 8 -3.58 -3.59 9.07
C VAL A 8 -3.49 -4.40 10.36
N THR A 9 -4.20 -5.53 10.38
CA THR A 9 -4.29 -6.49 11.49
C THR A 9 -4.97 -5.92 12.73
N ALA A 10 -5.38 -6.82 13.64
CA ALA A 10 -6.00 -6.45 14.92
C ALA A 10 -5.05 -5.67 15.85
N PHE A 11 -3.74 -5.76 15.63
CA PHE A 11 -2.73 -5.07 16.43
C PHE A 11 -2.33 -3.70 15.86
N SER A 12 -3.03 -3.20 14.83
CA SER A 12 -2.73 -1.93 14.16
C SER A 12 -1.27 -1.84 13.67
N GLN A 13 -0.79 -2.90 13.02
CA GLN A 13 0.48 -2.85 12.31
C GLN A 13 0.32 -1.91 11.12
N ASN A 14 1.18 -0.90 10.99
CA ASN A 14 1.06 0.08 9.92
C ASN A 14 1.71 -0.44 8.65
N CYS A 15 0.92 -0.75 7.63
CA CYS A 15 1.44 -0.95 6.28
C CYS A 15 1.51 0.41 5.58
N THR A 16 2.63 0.70 4.90
CA THR A 16 2.76 1.94 4.14
C THR A 16 2.68 1.66 2.65
N LEU A 17 1.66 2.20 1.99
CA LEU A 17 1.59 2.27 0.53
C LEU A 17 2.33 3.51 0.07
N ILE A 18 3.43 3.34 -0.66
CA ILE A 18 4.20 4.43 -1.25
C ILE A 18 4.08 4.36 -2.77
N TRP A 19 3.98 5.50 -3.46
CA TRP A 19 3.93 5.50 -4.92
C TRP A 19 4.49 6.77 -5.57
N CYS A 20 4.83 6.61 -6.85
CA CYS A 20 5.25 7.69 -7.73
C CYS A 20 4.12 8.06 -8.69
N GLU A 21 3.65 9.30 -8.62
CA GLU A 21 2.57 9.80 -9.49
C GLU A 21 2.97 9.91 -10.97
N GLN A 22 4.26 10.09 -11.26
CA GLN A 22 4.76 10.16 -12.63
C GLN A 22 4.80 8.80 -13.33
N SER A 23 5.20 7.74 -12.61
CA SER A 23 5.33 6.40 -13.20
C SER A 23 4.15 5.48 -12.89
N GLY A 24 3.28 5.87 -11.96
CA GLY A 24 2.16 5.05 -11.47
C GLY A 24 2.59 3.84 -10.64
N GLN A 25 3.89 3.68 -10.36
CA GLN A 25 4.41 2.52 -9.62
C GLN A 25 4.25 2.71 -8.12
N ALA A 26 3.82 1.66 -7.43
CA ALA A 26 3.61 1.62 -6.00
C ALA A 26 4.33 0.44 -5.33
N ALA A 27 4.70 0.64 -4.08
CA ALA A 27 5.23 -0.40 -3.21
C ALA A 27 4.49 -0.40 -1.88
N LEU A 28 4.31 -1.61 -1.31
CA LEU A 28 3.83 -1.79 0.05
C LEU A 28 5.03 -2.12 0.94
N VAL A 29 5.18 -1.36 2.02
CA VAL A 29 6.22 -1.54 3.04
C VAL A 29 5.55 -2.04 4.31
N ASP A 30 6.12 -3.07 4.92
CA ASP A 30 5.53 -3.80 6.05
C ASP A 30 4.07 -4.23 5.78
N PRO A 31 3.77 -4.88 4.63
CA PRO A 31 2.45 -5.45 4.39
C PRO A 31 2.23 -6.58 5.39
N GLY A 32 1.57 -6.27 6.50
CA GLY A 32 1.07 -7.26 7.44
C GLY A 32 -0.03 -8.12 6.81
N GLY A 33 -0.96 -8.61 7.63
CA GLY A 33 -2.15 -9.31 7.13
C GLY A 33 -3.09 -8.40 6.32
N GLU A 34 -4.23 -8.96 5.88
CA GLU A 34 -5.31 -8.25 5.16
C GLU A 34 -4.99 -7.81 3.72
N ALA A 35 -4.57 -8.76 2.87
CA ALA A 35 -4.29 -8.52 1.46
C ALA A 35 -5.45 -7.86 0.67
N GLU A 36 -6.71 -8.14 1.04
CA GLU A 36 -7.87 -7.53 0.38
C GLU A 36 -7.95 -6.01 0.64
N LYS A 37 -7.66 -5.58 1.87
CA LYS A 37 -7.62 -4.17 2.25
C LYS A 37 -6.50 -3.44 1.54
N LEU A 38 -5.33 -4.08 1.41
CA LEU A 38 -4.19 -3.53 0.67
C LEU A 38 -4.50 -3.41 -0.82
N LYS A 39 -5.14 -4.42 -1.44
CA LYS A 39 -5.60 -4.35 -2.83
C LYS A 39 -6.59 -3.21 -3.06
N ALA A 40 -7.55 -3.05 -2.15
CA ALA A 40 -8.52 -1.96 -2.24
C ALA A 40 -7.83 -0.59 -2.18
N ALA A 41 -6.86 -0.40 -1.28
CA ALA A 41 -6.10 0.85 -1.18
C ALA A 41 -5.27 1.15 -2.43
N VAL A 42 -4.64 0.12 -3.02
CA VAL A 42 -3.91 0.25 -4.29
C VAL A 42 -4.84 0.65 -5.44
N GLN A 43 -6.03 0.03 -5.48
CA GLN A 43 -7.03 0.33 -6.50
C GLN A 43 -7.63 1.74 -6.34
N ASP A 44 -7.90 2.17 -5.12
CA ASP A 44 -8.39 3.52 -4.79
C ASP A 44 -7.36 4.59 -5.17
N ALA A 45 -6.08 4.34 -4.88
CA ALA A 45 -4.98 5.21 -5.29
C ALA A 45 -4.72 5.19 -6.81
N GLY A 46 -5.30 4.24 -7.56
CA GLY A 46 -5.15 4.14 -9.02
C GLY A 46 -3.72 3.81 -9.46
N VAL A 47 -2.97 3.08 -8.63
CA VAL A 47 -1.54 2.80 -8.85
C VAL A 47 -1.29 1.32 -9.12
N GLN A 48 -0.18 1.04 -9.80
CA GLN A 48 0.25 -0.32 -10.08
C GLN A 48 1.27 -0.77 -9.03
N LEU A 49 0.90 -1.80 -8.27
CA LEU A 49 1.78 -2.38 -7.26
C LEU A 49 2.91 -3.18 -7.93
N THR A 50 4.15 -2.74 -7.75
CA THR A 50 5.35 -3.34 -8.37
C THR A 50 6.27 -4.02 -7.37
N LYS A 51 6.17 -3.71 -6.07
CA LYS A 51 7.07 -4.26 -5.06
C LYS A 51 6.41 -4.44 -3.69
N PHE A 52 6.86 -5.48 -2.98
CA PHE A 52 6.57 -5.74 -1.58
C PHE A 52 7.90 -5.75 -0.81
N CYS A 53 7.94 -5.08 0.33
CA CYS A 53 9.13 -4.92 1.17
C CYS A 53 8.80 -5.30 2.61
#